data_AF-A0A3N1HBK6-F1
#
_entry.id   AF-A0A3N1HBK6-F1
#
_cell.length_a   1.000
_cell.length_b   1.000
_cell.length_c   1.000
_cell.angle_alpha   90.00
_cell.angle_beta   90.00
_cell.angle_gamma   90.00
#
_symmetry.space_group_name_H-M   'P 1'
#
loop_
_entity.id
_entity.type
_entity.pdbx_description
1 polymer ?
#
loop_
_entity_poly.entity_id
_entity_poly.type
_entity_poly.pdbx_seq_one_letter_code
_entity_poly.pdbx_strand_id
1 'polypeptide(L)'
;MTEEPPRNPPPPDIDPEQLRQFQEFQRFQEFQRFQQAQGSEPALPPGATPPPAIPPAAPPPPGPRRRPLWQVLLRSKFVRRLVYLVVVLLVASYFYEQYFGGDDPGGVAEDSGGVENNVIAPANPYGSNGTIGQFYKHVGTGDGGRACAYFKSDGPKKAFAEAFGASDCPAAVAKLKGEVTDVSTYRQLVFPQTMVNPPASGSVDVSSCALEVRSGPRLGKFVLTRQTSGAWAITGYEAEPSCP
;
A
#
# COMPACT_ATOMS: atom_id res chain seq x y z
N MET A 1 0.39 43.64 61.87
CA MET A 1 0.18 42.57 60.88
C MET A 1 -0.13 43.28 59.57
N THR A 2 0.84 43.38 58.67
CA THR A 2 0.70 44.05 57.38
C THR A 2 0.96 42.99 56.34
N GLU A 3 -0.08 42.63 55.59
CA GLU A 3 -0.08 41.54 54.61
C GLU A 3 0.35 42.10 53.24
N GLU A 4 1.44 41.57 52.69
CA GLU A 4 1.99 41.95 51.37
C GLU A 4 1.22 41.17 50.27
N PRO A 5 0.73 41.82 49.20
CA PRO A 5 -0.05 41.13 48.17
C PRO A 5 0.82 40.22 47.28
N PRO A 6 0.27 39.12 46.73
CA PRO A 6 1.04 38.12 46.00
C PRO A 6 1.59 38.67 44.66
N ARG A 7 2.88 38.44 44.41
CA ARG A 7 3.55 38.76 43.13
C ARG A 7 2.96 37.91 42.00
N ASN A 8 2.59 38.58 40.91
CA ASN A 8 2.14 37.98 39.66
C ASN A 8 3.27 37.11 39.06
N PRO A 9 3.03 35.87 38.62
CA PRO A 9 4.06 35.06 37.97
C PRO A 9 4.50 35.68 36.63
N PRO A 10 5.77 35.50 36.22
CA PRO A 10 6.24 35.98 34.92
C PRO A 10 5.46 35.31 33.78
N PRO A 11 5.21 36.02 32.66
CA PRO A 11 4.49 35.46 31.53
C PRO A 11 5.22 34.22 30.98
N PRO A 12 4.49 33.19 30.52
CA PRO A 12 5.10 31.98 29.98
C PRO A 12 5.89 32.31 28.71
N ASP A 13 7.14 31.84 28.65
CA ASP A 13 7.94 31.84 27.41
C ASP A 13 7.23 30.94 26.40
N ILE A 14 6.56 31.54 25.42
CA ILE A 14 5.91 30.81 24.34
C ILE A 14 6.99 30.36 23.36
N ASP A 15 7.14 29.05 23.20
CA ASP A 15 8.05 28.42 22.25
C ASP A 15 7.74 28.90 20.81
N PRO A 16 8.73 29.37 20.02
CA PRO A 16 8.52 29.82 18.65
C PRO A 16 7.80 28.80 17.75
N GLU A 17 7.93 27.51 18.02
CA GLU A 17 7.21 26.47 17.27
C GLU A 17 5.71 26.42 17.60
N GLN A 18 5.32 26.73 18.85
CA GLN A 18 3.90 26.90 19.18
C GLN A 18 3.30 28.13 18.49
N LEU A 19 4.05 29.25 18.39
CA LEU A 19 3.58 30.44 17.69
C LEU A 19 3.32 30.16 16.20
N ARG A 20 4.16 29.35 15.56
CA ARG A 20 3.96 28.92 14.17
C ARG A 20 2.69 28.10 14.00
N GLN A 21 2.47 27.10 14.87
CA GLN A 21 1.25 26.29 14.82
C GLN A 21 -0.02 27.12 15.01
N PHE A 22 0.01 28.11 15.91
CA PHE A 22 -1.11 29.04 16.10
C PHE A 22 -1.37 29.91 14.85
N GLN A 23 -0.31 30.39 14.18
CA GLN A 23 -0.45 31.18 12.95
C GLN A 23 -1.02 30.34 11.79
N GLU A 24 -0.60 29.08 11.66
CA GLU A 24 -1.13 28.16 10.65
C GLU A 24 -2.63 27.89 10.87
N PHE A 25 -3.03 27.69 12.14
CA PHE A 25 -4.43 27.46 12.48
C PHE A 25 -5.32 28.68 12.16
N GLN A 26 -4.83 29.90 12.40
CA GLN A 26 -5.55 31.13 12.03
C GLN A 26 -5.74 31.26 10.52
N ARG A 27 -4.69 30.99 9.72
CA ARG A 27 -4.79 30.98 8.25
C ARG A 27 -5.83 30.00 7.73
N PHE A 28 -5.95 28.83 8.37
CA PHE A 28 -6.91 27.82 7.95
C PHE A 28 -8.36 28.25 8.22
N GLN A 29 -8.61 28.88 9.37
CA GLN A 29 -9.94 29.43 9.69
C GLN A 29 -10.33 30.57 8.74
N GLU A 30 -9.40 31.46 8.40
CA GLU A 30 -9.63 32.53 7.42
C GLU A 30 -10.01 31.97 6.05
N PHE A 31 -9.33 30.92 5.60
CA PHE A 31 -9.61 30.26 4.32
C PHE A 31 -11.01 29.64 4.28
N GLN A 32 -11.45 28.98 5.36
CA GLN A 32 -12.82 28.46 5.46
C GLN A 32 -13.86 29.58 5.47
N ARG A 33 -13.60 30.68 6.18
CA ARG A 33 -14.48 31.86 6.17
C ARG A 33 -14.61 32.48 4.79
N PHE A 34 -13.51 32.53 4.03
CA PHE A 34 -13.50 33.09 2.68
C PHE A 34 -14.26 32.20 1.68
N GLN A 35 -14.14 30.88 1.80
CA GLN A 35 -14.94 29.95 1.01
C GLN A 35 -16.43 30.01 1.36
N GLN A 36 -16.78 30.12 2.65
CA GLN A 36 -18.17 30.34 3.06
C GLN A 36 -18.72 31.65 2.49
N ALA A 37 -17.94 32.74 2.55
CA ALA A 37 -18.35 34.04 2.02
C ALA A 37 -18.50 34.06 0.49
N GLN A 38 -17.69 33.30 -0.25
CA GLN A 38 -17.84 33.15 -1.71
C GLN A 38 -18.96 32.18 -2.10
N GLY A 39 -19.27 31.19 -1.27
CA GLY A 39 -20.34 30.21 -1.50
C GLY A 39 -21.74 30.73 -1.20
N SER A 40 -21.86 31.86 -0.48
CA SER A 40 -23.13 32.55 -0.22
C SER A 40 -23.32 33.73 -1.18
N GLU A 41 -24.33 33.64 -2.04
CA GLU A 41 -24.88 34.78 -2.80
C GLU A 41 -25.06 36.02 -1.91
N PRO A 42 -24.87 37.24 -2.43
CA PRO A 42 -24.88 38.46 -1.61
C PRO A 42 -26.28 38.72 -1.06
N ALA A 43 -26.52 38.29 0.18
CA ALA A 43 -27.64 38.76 0.98
C ALA A 43 -27.33 40.19 1.43
N LEU A 44 -28.13 41.15 0.95
CA LEU A 44 -28.08 42.54 1.39
C LEU A 44 -28.30 42.63 2.92
N PRO A 45 -27.71 43.64 3.60
CA PRO A 45 -27.92 43.87 5.03
C PRO A 45 -29.39 44.22 5.34
N PRO A 46 -29.92 43.82 6.51
CA PRO A 46 -31.29 44.09 6.90
C PRO A 46 -31.44 45.58 7.26
N GLY A 47 -32.12 46.36 6.41
CA GLY A 47 -32.58 47.71 6.78
C GLY A 47 -32.50 48.80 5.71
N ALA A 48 -32.01 48.54 4.50
CA ALA A 48 -31.99 49.54 3.43
C ALA A 48 -33.23 49.40 2.52
N THR A 49 -34.14 50.38 2.57
CA THR A 49 -35.17 50.56 1.55
C THR A 49 -34.53 51.08 0.25
N PRO A 50 -34.77 50.44 -0.92
CA PRO A 50 -34.28 50.98 -2.17
C PRO A 50 -35.08 52.24 -2.59
N PRO A 51 -34.44 53.28 -3.16
CA PRO A 51 -35.14 54.42 -3.75
C PRO A 51 -35.96 54.01 -4.99
N PRO A 52 -36.96 54.81 -5.42
CA PRO A 52 -37.87 54.43 -6.50
C PRO A 52 -37.10 54.16 -7.80
N ALA A 53 -37.30 52.96 -8.34
CA ALA A 53 -36.71 52.53 -9.60
C ALA A 53 -37.27 53.35 -10.77
N ILE A 54 -36.38 54.01 -11.51
CA ILE A 54 -36.61 54.46 -12.88
C ILE A 54 -36.85 53.19 -13.72
N PRO A 55 -37.91 53.10 -14.55
CA PRO A 55 -38.17 51.89 -15.32
C PRO A 55 -37.06 51.67 -16.36
N PRO A 56 -36.38 50.51 -16.38
CA PRO A 56 -35.50 50.16 -17.48
C PRO A 56 -36.32 49.86 -18.74
N ALA A 57 -35.81 50.31 -19.88
CA ALA A 57 -36.38 50.10 -21.20
C ALA A 57 -36.68 48.60 -21.47
N ALA A 58 -37.77 48.36 -22.20
CA ALA A 58 -38.24 47.02 -22.54
C ALA A 58 -37.14 46.15 -23.18
N PRO A 59 -36.95 44.90 -22.74
CA PRO A 59 -35.99 44.00 -23.36
C PRO A 59 -36.48 43.55 -24.75
N PRO A 60 -35.58 43.33 -25.72
CA PRO A 60 -35.93 42.81 -27.04
C PRO A 60 -36.51 41.38 -26.94
N PRO A 61 -37.31 40.94 -27.93
CA PRO A 61 -38.05 39.69 -27.86
C PRO A 61 -37.14 38.46 -27.74
N PRO A 62 -37.58 37.40 -27.04
CA PRO A 62 -36.78 36.20 -26.82
C PRO A 62 -36.56 35.46 -28.14
N GLY A 63 -35.29 35.33 -28.54
CA GLY A 63 -34.89 34.45 -29.63
C GLY A 63 -35.21 32.97 -29.31
N PRO A 64 -35.42 32.12 -30.32
CA PRO A 64 -35.78 30.72 -30.11
C PRO A 64 -34.66 29.98 -29.36
N ARG A 65 -35.01 29.44 -28.18
CA ARG A 65 -34.12 28.62 -27.34
C ARG A 65 -33.72 27.36 -28.11
N ARG A 66 -32.51 27.35 -28.66
CA ARG A 66 -31.91 26.14 -29.25
C ARG A 66 -31.67 25.13 -28.14
N ARG A 67 -32.36 24.00 -28.21
CA ARG A 67 -32.10 22.85 -27.35
C ARG A 67 -30.64 22.45 -27.54
N PRO A 68 -29.86 22.28 -26.46
CA PRO A 68 -28.43 22.06 -26.59
C PRO A 68 -28.21 20.64 -27.15
N LEU A 69 -27.44 20.57 -28.25
CA LEU A 69 -27.28 19.37 -29.09
C LEU A 69 -26.83 18.11 -28.32
N TRP A 70 -26.17 18.27 -27.17
CA TRP A 70 -25.78 17.15 -26.30
C TRP A 70 -26.96 16.29 -25.80
N GLN A 71 -28.14 16.86 -25.59
CA GLN A 71 -29.33 16.11 -25.16
C GLN A 71 -29.90 15.20 -26.26
N VAL A 72 -29.71 15.57 -27.53
CA VAL A 72 -30.12 14.74 -28.67
C VAL A 72 -29.09 13.64 -28.91
N LEU A 73 -27.80 13.93 -28.69
CA LEU A 73 -26.72 12.96 -28.83
C LEU A 73 -26.80 11.85 -27.77
N LEU A 74 -27.05 12.20 -26.50
CA LEU A 74 -27.20 11.28 -25.37
C LEU A 74 -28.40 10.32 -25.50
N ARG A 75 -29.45 10.72 -26.22
CA ARG A 75 -30.67 9.93 -26.39
C ARG A 75 -30.62 9.01 -27.64
N SER A 76 -29.51 8.99 -28.36
CA SER A 76 -29.34 8.13 -29.52
C SER A 76 -29.15 6.67 -29.10
N LYS A 77 -29.77 5.73 -29.84
CA LYS A 77 -29.62 4.27 -29.62
C LYS A 77 -28.15 3.82 -29.63
N PHE A 78 -27.29 4.55 -30.35
CA PHE A 78 -25.85 4.32 -30.39
C PHE A 78 -25.18 4.61 -29.04
N VAL A 79 -25.47 5.75 -28.42
CA VAL A 79 -24.92 6.07 -27.10
C VAL A 79 -25.40 5.07 -26.05
N ARG A 80 -26.67 4.65 -26.10
CA ARG A 80 -27.17 3.60 -25.19
C ARG A 80 -26.45 2.27 -25.39
N ARG A 81 -26.20 1.84 -26.64
CA ARG A 81 -25.42 0.62 -26.92
C ARG A 81 -23.97 0.74 -26.47
N LEU A 82 -23.35 1.90 -26.64
CA LEU A 82 -21.97 2.16 -26.23
C LEU A 82 -21.84 2.16 -24.70
N VAL A 83 -22.78 2.78 -23.99
CA VAL A 83 -22.84 2.74 -22.52
C VAL A 83 -23.05 1.30 -22.03
N TYR A 84 -23.95 0.51 -22.63
CA TYR A 84 -24.07 -0.91 -22.27
C TYR A 84 -22.78 -1.69 -22.53
N LEU A 85 -22.09 -1.44 -23.64
CA LEU A 85 -20.81 -2.08 -23.93
C LEU A 85 -19.75 -1.72 -22.88
N VAL A 86 -19.66 -0.45 -22.49
CA VAL A 86 -18.75 0.00 -21.42
C VAL A 86 -19.10 -0.65 -20.09
N VAL A 87 -20.39 -0.71 -19.72
CA VAL A 87 -20.82 -1.37 -18.48
C VAL A 87 -20.53 -2.86 -18.51
N VAL A 88 -20.78 -3.54 -19.64
CA VAL A 88 -20.45 -4.96 -19.80
C VAL A 88 -18.96 -5.20 -19.72
N LEU A 89 -18.13 -4.34 -20.31
CA LEU A 89 -16.67 -4.41 -20.19
C LEU A 89 -16.20 -4.17 -18.76
N LEU A 90 -16.79 -3.22 -18.04
CA LEU A 90 -16.46 -2.96 -16.63
C LEU A 90 -16.85 -4.13 -15.73
N VAL A 91 -18.04 -4.71 -15.93
CA VAL A 91 -18.46 -5.91 -15.19
C VAL A 91 -17.55 -7.09 -15.55
N ALA A 92 -17.24 -7.29 -16.82
CA ALA A 92 -16.31 -8.33 -17.24
C ALA A 92 -14.91 -8.12 -16.66
N SER A 93 -14.40 -6.88 -16.60
CA SER A 93 -13.12 -6.53 -15.96
C SER A 93 -13.16 -6.82 -14.46
N TYR A 94 -14.21 -6.41 -13.76
CA TYR A 94 -14.38 -6.67 -12.33
C TYR A 94 -14.39 -8.17 -12.01
N PHE A 95 -15.12 -8.96 -12.81
CA PHE A 95 -15.10 -10.41 -12.65
C PHE A 95 -13.78 -11.03 -13.11
N TYR A 96 -13.13 -10.46 -14.12
CA TYR A 96 -11.81 -10.92 -14.55
C TYR A 96 -10.77 -10.68 -13.45
N GLU A 97 -10.73 -9.50 -12.82
CA GLU A 97 -9.89 -9.20 -11.65
C GLU A 97 -10.19 -10.14 -10.48
N GLN A 98 -11.48 -10.34 -10.15
CA GLN A 98 -11.89 -11.18 -9.03
C GLN A 98 -11.55 -12.68 -9.21
N TYR A 99 -11.49 -13.18 -10.45
CA TYR A 99 -11.27 -14.62 -10.73
C TYR A 99 -9.92 -14.94 -11.40
N PHE A 100 -9.29 -13.98 -12.09
CA PHE A 100 -8.12 -14.20 -12.96
C PHE A 100 -7.06 -13.06 -12.92
N GLY A 101 -7.38 -11.88 -12.41
CA GLY A 101 -6.49 -10.71 -12.46
C GLY A 101 -5.77 -10.48 -11.15
N GLY A 102 -4.63 -11.14 -10.98
CA GLY A 102 -3.54 -10.60 -10.18
C GLY A 102 -2.53 -9.98 -11.13
N ASP A 103 -2.63 -8.67 -11.35
CA ASP A 103 -1.56 -7.78 -11.81
C ASP A 103 -2.12 -6.35 -11.83
N ASP A 104 -2.10 -5.69 -10.68
CA ASP A 104 -2.11 -4.23 -10.62
C ASP A 104 -0.70 -3.72 -10.95
N PRO A 105 -0.47 -3.00 -12.07
CA PRO A 105 0.67 -2.09 -12.19
C PRO A 105 0.34 -0.82 -11.38
N GLY A 106 0.19 -0.98 -10.07
CA GLY A 106 -0.09 0.10 -9.12
C GLY A 106 1.16 0.40 -8.33
N GLY A 107 1.68 1.63 -8.51
CA GLY A 107 2.94 2.09 -7.95
C GLY A 107 3.13 1.81 -6.47
N VAL A 108 4.40 1.61 -6.14
CA VAL A 108 4.98 1.48 -4.80
C VAL A 108 4.15 2.22 -3.76
N ALA A 109 3.43 1.48 -2.92
CA ALA A 109 3.12 1.96 -1.58
C ALA A 109 4.44 1.97 -0.81
N GLU A 110 5.24 2.97 -1.11
CA GLU A 110 6.44 3.32 -0.38
C GLU A 110 5.99 3.96 0.93
N ASP A 111 6.45 3.35 2.02
CA ASP A 111 6.52 3.91 3.36
C ASP A 111 5.20 4.20 4.11
N SER A 112 4.62 3.14 4.68
CA SER A 112 3.80 3.30 5.89
C SER A 112 4.72 3.45 7.11
N GLY A 113 5.19 4.69 7.31
CA GLY A 113 5.85 5.27 8.49
C GLY A 113 6.07 4.37 9.71
N GLY A 114 7.00 3.44 9.59
CA GLY A 114 7.45 2.55 10.66
C GLY A 114 8.97 2.49 10.65
N VAL A 115 9.58 2.60 11.83
CA VAL A 115 11.03 2.48 12.06
C VAL A 115 11.70 1.46 11.11
N GLU A 116 12.54 1.97 10.22
CA GLU A 116 13.38 1.25 9.23
C GLU A 116 12.91 -0.15 8.80
N ASN A 117 12.32 -0.27 7.60
CA ASN A 117 12.39 -1.46 6.72
C ASN A 117 12.24 -2.85 7.40
N ASN A 118 11.41 -2.96 8.44
CA ASN A 118 11.24 -4.21 9.16
C ASN A 118 10.33 -5.14 8.35
N VAL A 119 10.89 -6.25 7.89
CA VAL A 119 10.14 -7.29 7.18
C VAL A 119 9.13 -7.93 8.12
N ILE A 120 7.87 -8.04 7.68
CA ILE A 120 6.82 -8.78 8.39
C ILE A 120 7.06 -10.27 8.17
N ALA A 121 7.66 -10.94 9.15
CA ALA A 121 7.98 -12.36 9.08
C ALA A 121 7.77 -13.06 10.44
N PRO A 122 7.71 -14.41 10.46
CA PRO A 122 7.67 -15.18 11.70
C PRO A 122 8.80 -14.87 12.68
N ALA A 123 8.52 -15.07 13.97
CA ALA A 123 9.50 -14.93 15.05
C ALA A 123 10.50 -16.11 15.16
N ASN A 124 10.41 -17.10 14.27
CA ASN A 124 11.29 -18.26 14.21
C ASN A 124 11.78 -18.46 12.75
N PRO A 125 13.07 -18.73 12.51
CA PRO A 125 13.57 -19.00 11.17
C PRO A 125 13.15 -20.38 10.64
N TYR A 126 12.93 -21.36 11.52
CA TYR A 126 12.74 -22.77 11.17
C TYR A 126 11.30 -23.27 11.34
N GLY A 127 11.05 -24.48 10.85
CA GLY A 127 9.77 -25.16 10.97
C GLY A 127 8.74 -24.66 9.96
N SER A 128 7.62 -25.37 9.86
CA SER A 128 6.55 -25.08 8.89
C SER A 128 5.94 -23.67 9.07
N ASN A 129 5.97 -23.15 10.29
CA ASN A 129 5.48 -21.82 10.62
C ASN A 129 6.58 -20.76 10.71
N GLY A 130 7.85 -21.14 10.56
CA GLY A 130 8.97 -20.20 10.50
C GLY A 130 9.15 -19.58 9.13
N THR A 131 10.06 -18.62 9.03
CA THR A 131 10.30 -17.85 7.80
C THR A 131 10.59 -18.74 6.61
N ILE A 132 11.48 -19.74 6.74
CA ILE A 132 11.80 -20.65 5.62
C ILE A 132 10.62 -21.57 5.27
N GLY A 133 9.89 -22.08 6.26
CA GLY A 133 8.70 -22.89 6.00
C GLY A 133 7.61 -22.11 5.26
N GLN A 134 7.36 -20.86 5.65
CA GLN A 134 6.42 -20.00 4.94
C GLN A 134 6.94 -19.62 3.55
N PHE A 135 8.24 -19.32 3.40
CA PHE A 135 8.83 -19.05 2.09
C PHE A 135 8.60 -20.22 1.11
N TYR A 136 8.92 -21.44 1.52
CA TYR A 136 8.65 -22.65 0.73
C TYR A 136 7.17 -22.85 0.42
N LYS A 137 6.28 -22.59 1.38
CA LYS A 137 4.83 -22.63 1.15
C LYS A 137 4.42 -21.66 0.04
N HIS A 138 4.87 -20.41 0.09
CA HIS A 138 4.49 -19.41 -0.92
C HIS A 138 5.10 -19.70 -2.28
N VAL A 139 6.32 -20.24 -2.33
CA VAL A 139 6.90 -20.78 -3.57
C VAL A 139 6.03 -21.92 -4.11
N GLY A 140 5.61 -22.84 -3.24
CA GLY A 140 4.72 -23.94 -3.58
C GLY A 140 3.34 -23.52 -4.08
N THR A 141 2.84 -22.36 -3.68
CA THR A 141 1.57 -21.77 -4.15
C THR A 141 1.74 -20.77 -5.28
N GLY A 142 2.98 -20.44 -5.68
CA GLY A 142 3.26 -19.43 -6.70
C GLY A 142 2.97 -17.99 -6.25
N ASP A 143 2.90 -17.75 -4.93
CA ASP A 143 2.64 -16.42 -4.37
C ASP A 143 3.95 -15.63 -4.28
N GLY A 144 4.37 -15.08 -5.42
CA GLY A 144 5.60 -14.30 -5.55
C GLY A 144 5.63 -13.09 -4.62
N GLY A 145 4.52 -12.37 -4.48
CA GLY A 145 4.43 -11.20 -3.60
C GLY A 145 4.76 -11.55 -2.16
N ARG A 146 4.10 -12.58 -1.60
CA ARG A 146 4.35 -13.00 -0.21
C ARG A 146 5.69 -13.68 -0.03
N ALA A 147 6.12 -14.52 -0.96
CA ALA A 147 7.45 -15.14 -0.89
C ALA A 147 8.56 -14.08 -0.87
N CYS A 148 8.48 -13.11 -1.77
CA CYS A 148 9.51 -12.10 -1.93
C CYS A 148 9.49 -11.03 -0.82
N ALA A 149 8.41 -10.93 -0.05
CA ALA A 149 8.32 -10.06 1.13
C ALA A 149 9.19 -10.53 2.29
N TYR A 150 9.64 -11.80 2.33
CA TYR A 150 10.53 -12.29 3.38
C TYR A 150 11.98 -11.80 3.25
N PHE A 151 12.35 -11.25 2.09
CA PHE A 151 13.68 -10.67 1.88
C PHE A 151 13.74 -9.25 2.42
N LYS A 152 14.79 -8.96 3.21
CA LYS A 152 15.00 -7.63 3.79
C LYS A 152 15.50 -6.59 2.78
N SER A 153 16.19 -7.03 1.75
CA SER A 153 16.79 -6.14 0.74
C SER A 153 16.74 -6.78 -0.64
N ASP A 154 16.90 -5.95 -1.66
CA ASP A 154 16.82 -6.39 -3.05
C ASP A 154 18.02 -7.24 -3.49
N GLY A 155 19.17 -7.13 -2.84
CA GLY A 155 20.37 -7.91 -3.18
C GLY A 155 20.13 -9.43 -3.13
N PRO A 156 19.77 -10.00 -1.98
CA PRO A 156 19.42 -11.42 -1.85
C PRO A 156 18.22 -11.83 -2.71
N LYS A 157 17.22 -10.95 -2.86
CA LYS A 157 16.04 -11.17 -3.71
C LYS A 157 16.45 -11.34 -5.18
N LYS A 158 17.36 -10.50 -5.66
CA LYS A 158 17.90 -10.55 -7.02
C LYS A 158 18.78 -11.78 -7.21
N ALA A 159 19.64 -12.10 -6.25
CA ALA A 159 20.47 -13.30 -6.29
C ALA A 159 19.62 -14.59 -6.39
N PHE A 160 18.50 -14.64 -5.67
CA PHE A 160 17.52 -15.72 -5.79
C PHE A 160 16.93 -15.81 -7.21
N ALA A 161 16.50 -14.68 -7.77
CA ALA A 161 15.95 -14.66 -9.12
C ALA A 161 16.96 -15.09 -10.19
N GLU A 162 18.20 -14.60 -10.09
CA GLU A 162 19.30 -14.93 -11.01
C GLU A 162 19.65 -16.42 -10.95
N ALA A 163 19.67 -17.02 -9.76
CA ALA A 163 19.97 -18.44 -9.58
C ALA A 163 18.96 -19.37 -10.27
N PHE A 164 17.71 -18.92 -10.41
CA PHE A 164 16.67 -19.65 -11.14
C PHE A 164 16.44 -19.13 -12.56
N GLY A 165 17.29 -18.23 -13.06
CA GLY A 165 17.21 -17.68 -14.41
C GLY A 165 15.90 -16.95 -14.68
N ALA A 166 15.46 -16.12 -13.74
CA ALA A 166 14.26 -15.29 -13.83
C ALA A 166 14.60 -13.80 -13.77
N SER A 167 13.67 -12.95 -14.20
CA SER A 167 13.84 -11.48 -14.21
C SER A 167 13.87 -10.86 -12.82
N ASP A 168 13.08 -11.43 -11.91
CA ASP A 168 12.84 -10.95 -10.56
C ASP A 168 12.35 -12.11 -9.68
N CYS A 169 12.24 -11.84 -8.38
CA CYS A 169 11.85 -12.87 -7.42
C CYS A 169 10.43 -13.42 -7.66
N PRO A 170 9.40 -12.59 -7.93
CA PRO A 170 8.08 -13.12 -8.30
C PRO A 170 8.10 -14.04 -9.53
N ALA A 171 8.85 -13.69 -10.57
CA ALA A 171 9.01 -14.52 -11.76
C ALA A 171 9.74 -15.84 -11.43
N ALA A 172 10.74 -15.81 -10.56
CA ALA A 172 11.42 -17.01 -10.07
C ALA A 172 10.46 -17.93 -9.32
N VAL A 173 9.63 -17.38 -8.44
CA VAL A 173 8.60 -18.11 -7.70
C VAL A 173 7.57 -18.73 -8.63
N ALA A 174 7.08 -17.98 -9.62
CA ALA A 174 6.14 -18.48 -10.62
C ALA A 174 6.74 -19.64 -11.44
N LYS A 175 8.02 -19.54 -11.81
CA LYS A 175 8.75 -20.61 -12.49
C LYS A 175 8.86 -21.86 -11.61
N LEU A 176 9.33 -21.70 -10.37
CA LEU A 176 9.51 -22.79 -9.40
C LEU A 176 8.20 -23.49 -9.07
N LYS A 177 7.08 -22.77 -9.02
CA LYS A 177 5.75 -23.36 -8.84
C LYS A 177 5.44 -24.44 -9.87
N GLY A 178 5.93 -24.29 -11.10
CA GLY A 178 5.78 -25.27 -12.19
C GLY A 178 6.50 -26.59 -11.93
N GLU A 179 7.50 -26.60 -11.05
CA GLU A 179 8.26 -27.79 -10.66
C GLU A 179 7.69 -28.48 -9.40
N VAL A 180 6.72 -27.85 -8.73
CA VAL A 180 6.06 -28.39 -7.53
C VAL A 180 4.88 -29.27 -7.91
N THR A 181 5.03 -30.58 -7.71
CA THR A 181 4.03 -31.60 -8.09
C THR A 181 2.91 -31.76 -7.07
N ASP A 182 3.19 -31.51 -5.78
CA ASP A 182 2.20 -31.55 -4.70
C ASP A 182 2.49 -30.44 -3.67
N VAL A 183 1.61 -29.45 -3.63
CA VAL A 183 1.78 -28.25 -2.78
C VAL A 183 1.68 -28.60 -1.29
N SER A 184 0.81 -29.55 -0.93
CA SER A 184 0.57 -29.94 0.45
C SER A 184 1.79 -30.62 1.07
N THR A 185 2.50 -31.40 0.28
CA THR A 185 3.73 -32.12 0.64
C THR A 185 4.93 -31.20 0.58
N TYR A 186 5.03 -30.36 -0.45
CA TYR A 186 6.16 -29.44 -0.63
C TYR A 186 6.30 -28.43 0.52
N ARG A 187 5.18 -27.97 1.09
CA ARG A 187 5.20 -27.08 2.27
C ARG A 187 5.52 -27.79 3.59
N GLN A 188 5.55 -29.13 3.62
CA GLN A 188 5.84 -29.95 4.80
C GLN A 188 7.33 -30.32 4.85
N LEU A 189 8.18 -29.31 4.96
CA LEU A 189 9.61 -29.46 5.14
C LEU A 189 9.92 -30.21 6.43
N VAL A 190 10.88 -31.15 6.36
CA VAL A 190 11.47 -31.74 7.56
C VAL A 190 12.79 -31.04 7.85
N PHE A 191 12.88 -30.42 9.02
CA PHE A 191 14.08 -29.77 9.53
C PHE A 191 14.89 -30.75 10.38
N PRO A 192 16.23 -30.71 10.32
CA PRO A 192 17.07 -31.51 11.21
C PRO A 192 16.86 -31.08 12.67
N GLN A 193 17.13 -31.99 13.61
CA GLN A 193 16.94 -31.73 15.05
C GLN A 193 17.83 -30.59 15.58
N THR A 194 18.89 -30.23 14.86
CA THR A 194 19.74 -29.07 15.15
C THR A 194 19.07 -27.73 14.80
N MET A 195 18.00 -27.73 14.00
CA MET A 195 17.25 -26.56 13.53
C MET A 195 15.84 -26.49 14.16
N VAL A 196 15.76 -26.66 15.48
CA VAL A 196 14.51 -26.53 16.24
C VAL A 196 14.42 -25.16 16.92
N ASN A 197 15.52 -24.73 17.54
CA ASN A 197 15.58 -23.48 18.29
C ASN A 197 16.46 -22.46 17.58
N PRO A 198 15.99 -21.22 17.36
CA PRO A 198 16.81 -20.16 16.80
C PRO A 198 18.06 -19.90 17.65
N PRO A 199 19.23 -19.62 17.06
CA PRO A 199 20.44 -19.33 17.81
C PRO A 199 20.36 -17.95 18.48
N ALA A 200 21.05 -17.82 19.63
CA ALA A 200 21.12 -16.56 20.38
C ALA A 200 21.88 -15.44 19.65
N SER A 201 22.72 -15.80 18.66
CA SER A 201 23.47 -14.85 17.82
C SER A 201 22.58 -13.92 17.00
N GLY A 202 21.31 -14.29 16.77
CA GLY A 202 20.40 -13.52 15.93
C GLY A 202 20.69 -13.64 14.43
N SER A 203 21.56 -14.57 14.01
CA SER A 203 21.79 -14.87 12.59
C SER A 203 21.98 -16.37 12.38
N VAL A 204 21.45 -16.90 11.29
CA VAL A 204 21.59 -18.32 10.94
C VAL A 204 21.54 -18.58 9.45
N ASP A 205 22.26 -19.62 9.02
CA ASP A 205 22.22 -20.16 7.67
C ASP A 205 21.30 -21.39 7.62
N VAL A 206 20.38 -21.41 6.67
CA VAL A 206 19.50 -22.55 6.37
C VAL A 206 19.77 -23.00 4.95
N SER A 207 20.53 -24.08 4.83
CA SER A 207 20.76 -24.78 3.57
C SER A 207 19.55 -25.65 3.23
N SER A 208 19.06 -25.57 1.99
CA SER A 208 18.02 -26.47 1.51
C SER A 208 18.52 -27.90 1.34
N CYS A 209 19.84 -28.09 1.23
CA CYS A 209 20.45 -29.41 1.21
C CYS A 209 20.35 -30.16 2.54
N ALA A 210 20.28 -29.43 3.65
CA ALA A 210 20.07 -30.00 4.99
C ALA A 210 18.59 -30.30 5.29
N LEU A 211 17.66 -29.90 4.42
CA LEU A 211 16.22 -30.10 4.58
C LEU A 211 15.75 -31.31 3.79
N GLU A 212 14.74 -32.00 4.33
CA GLU A 212 13.95 -32.93 3.51
C GLU A 212 12.87 -32.15 2.76
N VAL A 213 13.14 -31.92 1.47
CA VAL A 213 12.20 -31.31 0.52
C VAL A 213 11.62 -32.41 -0.35
N ARG A 214 10.29 -32.45 -0.49
CA ARG A 214 9.56 -33.45 -1.26
C ARG A 214 8.62 -32.77 -2.24
N SER A 215 8.38 -33.40 -3.40
CA SER A 215 7.41 -32.93 -4.40
C SER A 215 7.71 -31.55 -5.00
N GLY A 216 9.00 -31.18 -5.10
CA GLY A 216 9.44 -29.93 -5.73
C GLY A 216 10.94 -29.69 -5.57
N PRO A 217 11.45 -28.56 -6.08
CA PRO A 217 12.88 -28.24 -6.10
C PRO A 217 13.39 -27.78 -4.73
N ARG A 218 14.70 -27.95 -4.49
CA ARG A 218 15.39 -27.29 -3.38
C ARG A 218 15.70 -25.85 -3.78
N LEU A 219 15.59 -24.93 -2.82
CA LEU A 219 15.62 -23.49 -3.12
C LEU A 219 16.98 -22.81 -2.92
N GLY A 220 17.97 -23.53 -2.37
CA GLY A 220 19.30 -22.99 -2.06
C GLY A 220 19.49 -22.66 -0.58
N LYS A 221 20.53 -21.91 -0.27
CA LYS A 221 20.89 -21.54 1.11
C LYS A 221 20.46 -20.11 1.41
N PHE A 222 19.82 -19.94 2.56
CA PHE A 222 19.32 -18.65 3.04
C PHE A 222 20.07 -18.23 4.30
N VAL A 223 20.48 -16.97 4.35
CA VAL A 223 20.93 -16.34 5.59
C VAL A 223 19.75 -15.58 6.17
N LEU A 224 19.40 -15.88 7.41
CA LEU A 224 18.34 -15.19 8.14
C LEU A 224 18.92 -14.41 9.29
N THR A 225 18.44 -13.18 9.48
CA THR A 225 18.82 -12.32 10.60
C THR A 225 17.57 -11.92 11.37
N ARG A 226 17.67 -11.96 12.71
CA ARG A 226 16.64 -11.49 13.62
C ARG A 226 16.60 -9.96 13.60
N GLN A 227 15.43 -9.43 13.36
CA GLN A 227 15.17 -8.00 13.32
C GLN A 227 14.88 -7.45 14.72
N THR A 228 14.88 -6.12 14.85
CA THR A 228 14.51 -5.43 16.09
C THR A 228 13.07 -5.72 16.51
N SER A 229 12.18 -5.98 15.54
CA SER A 229 10.81 -6.45 15.77
C SER A 229 10.72 -7.88 16.32
N GLY A 230 11.83 -8.63 16.35
CA GLY A 230 11.88 -10.04 16.72
C GLY A 230 11.57 -11.01 15.57
N ALA A 231 11.13 -10.51 14.41
CA ALA A 231 10.92 -11.29 13.19
C ALA A 231 12.25 -11.74 12.56
N TRP A 232 12.25 -12.87 11.86
CA TRP A 232 13.42 -13.35 11.12
C TRP A 232 13.24 -13.08 9.63
N ALA A 233 14.10 -12.24 9.07
CA ALA A 233 14.09 -11.89 7.65
C ALA A 233 15.23 -12.58 6.91
N ILE A 234 15.03 -12.85 5.62
CA ILE A 234 16.08 -13.35 4.73
C ILE A 234 16.95 -12.16 4.33
N THR A 235 18.21 -12.19 4.74
CA THR A 235 19.21 -11.13 4.52
C THR A 235 20.33 -11.56 3.59
N GLY A 236 20.40 -12.84 3.23
CA GLY A 236 21.35 -13.39 2.28
C GLY A 236 20.78 -14.60 1.55
N TYR A 237 21.30 -14.83 0.34
CA TYR A 237 20.95 -15.96 -0.49
C TYR A 237 22.19 -16.48 -1.22
N GLU A 238 22.31 -17.80 -1.31
CA GLU A 238 23.35 -18.50 -2.06
C GLU A 238 22.73 -19.69 -2.80
N ALA A 239 23.06 -19.84 -4.09
CA ALA A 239 22.58 -20.96 -4.89
C ALA A 239 23.26 -22.26 -4.48
N GLU A 240 22.48 -23.34 -4.36
CA GLU A 240 22.99 -24.70 -4.12
C GLU A 240 22.61 -25.59 -5.31
N PRO A 241 23.30 -25.50 -6.46
CA PRO A 241 22.92 -26.22 -7.68
C PRO A 241 23.06 -27.75 -7.55
N SER A 242 23.90 -28.20 -6.61
CA SER A 242 24.04 -29.60 -6.24
C SER A 242 24.22 -29.68 -4.73
N CYS A 243 23.53 -30.63 -4.10
CA CYS A 243 23.77 -30.94 -2.70
C CYS A 243 24.95 -31.91 -2.55
N PRO A 244 25.84 -31.67 -1.58
CA PRO A 244 26.97 -32.56 -1.32
C PRO A 244 26.55 -33.94 -0.82
#